data_AF-A0A4D4KRU6-F1
#
_entry.id   AF-A0A4D4KRU6-F1
#
_cell.length_a   1.000
_cell.length_b   1.000
_cell.length_c   1.000
_cell.angle_alpha   90.00
_cell.angle_beta   90.00
_cell.angle_gamma   90.00
#
_symmetry.space_group_name_H-M   'P 1'
#
loop_
_entity.id
_entity.type
_entity.pdbx_description
1 polymer ?
#
loop_
_entity_poly.entity_id
_entity_poly.type
_entity_poly.pdbx_seq_one_letter_code
_entity_poly.pdbx_strand_id
1 'polypeptide(L)'
;MPVQPALRTLHSRLAGPLLKAAGWLTTPAHPDDYLALLDPLLSTRHPSGRVVAVRPETADATTLAIRPGRGWAGHRAGQYLPVGVEIDGAWHWRTYSLTCPERPGGLLRVTVKAVPGGRVSPRLAYRTAPGTALRLGPAQGDFTLPDSLPDRMLLLTAGSGITPAMGILRTLAACPEPRPDVVLVHCAPTPARMIFRTELRDLAGRQPWLHFHEHCTRPALGRLTPGRLVQLCPDWDERDTWACGPAAMLDAAEQHWASAGRSHRLRVERFSLTPPLPTHAADGAAASASPAPVPRRTRARPHRSWKWASRQESPCRTAADAASASAAPLGSSTAGCATCAPARCTANPATSFRPASPPRRASSPSSCEPPPVRYGTRPSPTLEEKTP
;
A
#
# COMPACT_ATOMS: atom_id res chain seq x y z
N MET A 1 -39.16 1.56 40.02
CA MET A 1 -37.96 1.67 40.87
C MET A 1 -36.73 1.19 40.11
N PRO A 2 -35.94 2.08 39.48
CA PRO A 2 -34.71 1.69 38.80
C PRO A 2 -33.52 1.66 39.78
N VAL A 3 -32.71 0.60 39.74
CA VAL A 3 -31.51 0.46 40.60
C VAL A 3 -30.23 0.52 39.75
N GLN A 4 -29.56 1.66 39.86
CA GLN A 4 -28.10 1.90 39.71
C GLN A 4 -27.35 1.50 38.42
N PRO A 5 -27.01 2.49 37.57
CA PRO A 5 -25.87 2.44 36.65
C PRO A 5 -24.63 3.17 37.24
N ALA A 6 -24.08 2.69 38.37
CA ALA A 6 -23.03 3.42 39.12
C ALA A 6 -21.63 2.78 39.14
N LEU A 7 -21.50 1.46 38.88
CA LEU A 7 -20.25 0.71 39.13
C LEU A 7 -19.26 0.63 37.95
N ARG A 8 -19.63 1.13 36.76
CA ARG A 8 -18.76 1.10 35.56
C ARG A 8 -17.88 2.33 35.35
N THR A 9 -18.16 3.45 36.01
CA THR A 9 -17.46 4.74 35.81
C THR A 9 -16.34 5.03 36.80
N LEU A 10 -16.22 4.30 37.92
CA LEU A 10 -15.09 4.47 38.85
C LEU A 10 -13.78 3.83 38.35
N HIS A 11 -13.86 2.64 37.73
CA HIS A 11 -12.67 1.89 37.31
C HIS A 11 -11.79 2.64 36.29
N SER A 12 -12.37 3.48 35.43
CA SER A 12 -11.60 4.24 34.43
C SER A 12 -10.85 5.46 35.00
N ARG A 13 -11.28 6.00 36.15
CA ARG A 13 -10.63 7.16 36.78
C ARG A 13 -9.42 6.80 37.65
N LEU A 14 -9.37 5.58 38.19
CA LEU A 14 -8.25 5.10 39.00
C LEU A 14 -7.18 4.34 38.19
N ALA A 15 -7.54 3.73 37.06
CA ALA A 15 -6.59 3.00 36.21
C ALA A 15 -5.45 3.89 35.66
N GLY A 16 -5.77 5.12 35.25
CA GLY A 16 -4.78 6.08 34.72
C GLY A 16 -3.64 6.43 35.70
N PRO A 17 -3.92 6.90 36.94
CA PRO A 17 -2.88 7.17 37.91
C PRO A 17 -2.17 5.91 38.42
N LEU A 18 -2.85 4.75 38.53
CA LEU A 18 -2.20 3.49 38.90
C LEU A 18 -1.21 3.01 37.83
N LEU A 19 -1.54 3.12 36.54
CA LEU A 19 -0.61 2.82 35.44
C LEU A 19 0.59 3.77 35.43
N LYS A 20 0.41 5.05 35.77
CA LYS A 20 1.52 6.01 35.93
C LYS A 20 2.41 5.67 37.13
N ALA A 21 1.83 5.28 38.27
CA ALA A 21 2.57 4.87 39.45
C ALA A 21 3.36 3.56 39.22
N ALA A 22 2.74 2.57 38.56
CA ALA A 22 3.43 1.38 38.07
C ALA A 22 4.57 1.74 37.10
N GLY A 23 4.36 2.77 36.26
CA GLY A 23 5.38 3.36 35.39
C GLY A 23 6.66 3.81 36.10
N TRP A 24 6.55 4.27 37.35
CA TRP A 24 7.70 4.63 38.18
C TRP A 24 8.36 3.40 38.80
N LEU A 25 7.55 2.43 39.25
CA LEU A 25 8.00 1.20 39.92
C LEU A 25 8.76 0.24 39.00
N THR A 26 8.53 0.27 37.68
CA THR A 26 9.13 -0.67 36.72
C THR A 26 10.38 -0.13 36.01
N THR A 27 10.74 1.14 36.24
CA THR A 27 11.93 1.80 35.65
C THR A 27 13.18 0.92 35.83
N PRO A 28 13.92 0.56 34.76
CA PRO A 28 14.03 1.22 33.47
C PRO A 28 13.03 0.80 32.38
N ALA A 29 12.16 -0.20 32.60
CA ALA A 29 11.13 -0.61 31.65
C ALA A 29 9.75 -0.02 32.04
N HIS A 30 8.81 0.09 31.10
CA HIS A 30 7.48 0.63 31.39
C HIS A 30 6.45 -0.53 31.42
N PRO A 31 5.35 -0.48 32.20
CA PRO A 31 4.52 -1.65 32.49
C PRO A 31 4.01 -2.45 31.27
N ASP A 32 3.68 -1.79 30.14
CA ASP A 32 3.31 -2.47 28.89
C ASP A 32 4.40 -3.40 28.29
N ASP A 33 5.66 -3.24 28.68
CA ASP A 33 6.76 -4.13 28.28
C ASP A 33 6.69 -5.45 29.07
N TYR A 34 6.31 -5.40 30.34
CA TYR A 34 6.02 -6.60 31.14
C TYR A 34 4.70 -7.27 30.73
N LEU A 35 3.69 -6.50 30.32
CA LEU A 35 2.47 -7.06 29.73
C LEU A 35 2.76 -7.82 28.43
N ALA A 36 3.74 -7.37 27.63
CA ALA A 36 4.17 -8.07 26.42
C ALA A 36 4.81 -9.44 26.70
N LEU A 37 5.41 -9.64 27.89
CA LEU A 37 5.94 -10.93 28.33
C LEU A 37 4.82 -11.92 28.73
N LEU A 38 3.67 -11.42 29.19
CA LEU A 38 2.53 -12.23 29.64
C LEU A 38 1.59 -12.61 28.47
N ASP A 39 1.18 -11.64 27.66
CA ASP A 39 0.58 -11.87 26.34
C ASP A 39 0.93 -10.69 25.43
N PRO A 40 1.68 -10.88 24.33
CA PRO A 40 2.02 -9.82 23.38
C PRO A 40 0.83 -8.97 22.92
N LEU A 41 -0.40 -9.53 22.93
CA LEU A 41 -1.64 -8.85 22.56
C LEU A 41 -2.14 -7.78 23.55
N LEU A 42 -1.56 -7.73 24.74
CA LEU A 42 -1.86 -6.73 25.77
C LEU A 42 -1.01 -5.46 25.63
N SER A 43 0.11 -5.52 24.92
CA SER A 43 1.00 -4.37 24.76
C SER A 43 0.40 -3.35 23.79
N THR A 44 0.27 -2.10 24.25
CA THR A 44 -0.22 -0.97 23.44
C THR A 44 0.85 -0.34 22.55
N ARG A 45 2.13 -0.49 22.90
CA ARG A 45 3.28 0.07 22.16
C ARG A 45 3.64 -0.70 20.88
N HIS A 46 3.39 -2.00 20.88
CA HIS A 46 3.67 -2.86 19.74
C HIS A 46 2.36 -3.50 19.30
N PRO A 47 1.67 -2.94 18.29
CA PRO A 47 0.46 -3.57 17.79
C PRO A 47 0.85 -4.97 17.32
N SER A 48 0.21 -5.96 17.94
CA SER A 48 0.55 -7.36 17.75
C SER A 48 -0.70 -8.10 17.31
N GLY A 49 -0.50 -9.25 16.69
CA GLY A 49 -1.57 -10.12 16.24
C GLY A 49 -1.24 -11.55 16.56
N ARG A 50 -2.26 -12.34 16.87
CA ARG A 50 -2.09 -13.78 17.08
C ARG A 50 -2.81 -14.50 15.96
N VAL A 51 -2.09 -15.36 15.24
CA VAL A 51 -2.66 -16.23 14.22
C VAL A 51 -3.65 -17.16 14.91
N VAL A 52 -4.91 -17.15 14.48
CA VAL A 52 -5.98 -18.00 15.02
C VAL A 52 -6.38 -19.12 14.05
N ALA A 53 -6.17 -18.93 12.75
CA ALA A 53 -6.35 -19.98 11.75
C ALA A 53 -5.38 -19.78 10.57
N VAL A 54 -5.08 -20.88 9.89
CA VAL A 54 -4.18 -20.96 8.74
C VAL A 54 -4.90 -21.76 7.66
N ARG A 55 -5.10 -21.18 6.47
CA ARG A 55 -5.79 -21.80 5.33
C ARG A 55 -4.87 -21.78 4.11
N PRO A 56 -4.43 -22.94 3.59
CA PRO A 56 -3.79 -23.01 2.28
C PRO A 56 -4.78 -22.56 1.18
N GLU A 57 -4.35 -21.67 0.29
CA GLU A 57 -5.10 -21.21 -0.88
C GLU A 57 -4.57 -21.84 -2.17
N THR A 58 -3.25 -22.04 -2.24
CA THR A 58 -2.55 -22.81 -3.29
C THR A 58 -1.38 -23.57 -2.66
N ALA A 59 -0.70 -24.43 -3.42
CA ALA A 59 0.54 -25.09 -2.98
C ALA A 59 1.68 -24.11 -2.61
N ASP A 60 1.56 -22.81 -2.94
CA ASP A 60 2.56 -21.78 -2.68
C ASP A 60 1.99 -20.51 -2.04
N ALA A 61 0.75 -20.53 -1.53
CA ALA A 61 0.13 -19.38 -0.87
C ALA A 61 -0.86 -19.78 0.23
N THR A 62 -0.81 -19.06 1.34
CA THR A 62 -1.57 -19.37 2.57
C THR A 62 -2.18 -18.10 3.16
N THR A 63 -3.47 -18.15 3.49
CA THR A 63 -4.16 -17.11 4.25
C THR A 63 -4.00 -17.35 5.75
N LEU A 64 -3.48 -16.33 6.44
CA LEU A 64 -3.38 -16.26 7.89
C LEU A 64 -4.54 -15.41 8.42
N ALA A 65 -5.42 -16.01 9.23
CA ALA A 65 -6.39 -15.28 10.02
C ALA A 65 -5.75 -14.84 11.34
N ILE A 66 -5.71 -13.54 11.59
CA ILE A 66 -4.99 -12.92 12.70
C ILE A 66 -6.00 -12.18 13.58
N ARG A 67 -6.04 -12.51 14.87
CA ARG A 67 -6.74 -11.72 15.87
C ARG A 67 -5.84 -10.53 16.26
N PRO A 68 -6.22 -9.28 15.94
CA PRO A 68 -5.44 -8.12 16.34
C PRO A 68 -5.47 -7.92 17.87
N GLY A 69 -4.39 -7.35 18.40
CA GLY A 69 -4.26 -6.92 19.79
C GLY A 69 -4.99 -5.61 20.09
N ARG A 70 -4.86 -5.14 21.34
CA ARG A 70 -5.47 -3.88 21.78
C ARG A 70 -4.72 -2.70 21.14
N GLY A 71 -5.39 -1.95 20.26
CA GLY A 71 -4.81 -0.79 19.57
C GLY A 71 -4.89 -0.83 18.04
N TRP A 72 -5.49 -1.87 17.43
CA TRP A 72 -5.76 -1.86 15.99
C TRP A 72 -6.79 -0.78 15.62
N ALA A 73 -6.40 0.14 14.74
CA ALA A 73 -7.19 1.32 14.36
C ALA A 73 -8.21 1.07 13.22
N GLY A 74 -8.25 -0.15 12.66
CA GLY A 74 -9.00 -0.43 11.43
C GLY A 74 -8.13 -0.33 10.17
N HIS A 75 -8.77 -0.53 9.02
CA HIS A 75 -8.17 -0.43 7.68
C HIS A 75 -9.25 -0.10 6.66
N ARG A 76 -8.88 0.56 5.56
CA ARG A 76 -9.73 0.63 4.37
C ARG A 76 -9.54 -0.57 3.46
N ALA A 77 -10.59 -0.99 2.76
CA ALA A 77 -10.52 -2.09 1.80
C ALA A 77 -9.44 -1.83 0.72
N GLY A 78 -8.54 -2.80 0.52
CA GLY A 78 -7.42 -2.71 -0.42
C GLY A 78 -6.06 -2.30 0.18
N GLN A 79 -6.04 -1.73 1.40
CA GLN A 79 -4.81 -1.39 2.12
C GLN A 79 -3.92 -2.60 2.46
N TYR A 80 -2.65 -2.35 2.74
CA TYR A 80 -1.69 -3.32 3.29
C TYR A 80 -1.24 -2.95 4.70
N LEU A 81 -0.58 -3.88 5.39
CA LEU A 81 0.11 -3.59 6.65
C LEU A 81 1.49 -4.27 6.72
N PRO A 82 2.48 -3.67 7.42
CA PRO A 82 3.74 -4.33 7.73
C PRO A 82 3.55 -5.47 8.75
N VAL A 83 3.84 -6.71 8.37
CA VAL A 83 3.87 -7.86 9.29
C VAL A 83 5.31 -8.14 9.68
N GLY A 84 5.59 -8.09 10.98
CA GLY A 84 6.85 -8.50 11.58
C GLY A 84 6.75 -9.95 12.06
N VAL A 85 7.73 -10.77 11.66
CA VAL A 85 7.90 -12.15 12.13
C VAL A 85 9.31 -12.32 12.70
N GLU A 86 9.42 -13.07 13.78
CA GLU A 86 10.71 -13.44 14.36
C GLU A 86 11.26 -14.69 13.68
N ILE A 87 12.51 -14.61 13.22
CA ILE A 87 13.26 -15.70 12.61
C ILE A 87 14.69 -15.62 13.17
N ASP A 88 15.16 -16.72 13.75
CA ASP A 88 16.53 -16.85 14.30
C ASP A 88 16.91 -15.71 15.28
N GLY A 89 15.97 -15.29 16.13
CA GLY A 89 16.13 -14.22 17.11
C GLY A 89 16.03 -12.78 16.55
N ALA A 90 15.81 -12.62 15.25
CA ALA A 90 15.71 -11.33 14.58
C ALA A 90 14.29 -11.04 14.05
N TRP A 91 13.82 -9.80 14.21
CA TRP A 91 12.56 -9.34 13.65
C TRP A 91 12.70 -8.95 12.18
N HIS A 92 11.99 -9.66 11.30
CA HIS A 92 11.94 -9.38 9.87
C HIS A 92 10.55 -8.91 9.45
N TRP A 93 10.49 -7.80 8.72
CA TRP A 93 9.25 -7.14 8.32
C TRP A 93 8.96 -7.29 6.83
N ARG A 94 7.73 -7.60 6.44
CA ARG A 94 7.23 -7.53 5.06
C ARG A 94 5.79 -7.01 5.03
N THR A 95 5.44 -6.24 4.01
CA THR A 95 4.08 -5.74 3.80
C THR A 95 3.19 -6.77 3.14
N TYR A 96 1.94 -6.87 3.58
CA TYR A 96 0.93 -7.73 2.98
C TYR A 96 -0.43 -7.03 2.92
N SER A 97 -1.08 -7.09 1.76
CA SER A 97 -2.43 -6.55 1.56
C SER A 97 -3.45 -7.28 2.44
N LEU A 98 -4.37 -6.51 3.01
CA LEU A 98 -5.50 -7.01 3.78
C LEU A 98 -6.56 -7.57 2.85
N THR A 99 -6.87 -8.85 3.06
CA THR A 99 -7.85 -9.61 2.29
C THR A 99 -9.16 -9.78 3.07
N CYS A 100 -9.24 -9.32 4.32
CA CYS A 100 -10.48 -9.28 5.09
C CYS A 100 -11.33 -8.05 4.73
N PRO A 101 -12.67 -8.13 4.80
CA PRO A 101 -13.52 -6.97 4.62
C PRO A 101 -13.22 -5.88 5.65
N GLU A 102 -13.48 -4.64 5.28
CA GLU A 102 -13.46 -3.48 6.17
C GLU A 102 -14.59 -3.59 7.21
N ARG A 103 -14.26 -4.06 8.42
CA ARG A 103 -15.23 -4.24 9.51
C ARG A 103 -14.60 -4.04 10.90
N PRO A 104 -15.17 -3.19 11.78
CA PRO A 104 -14.74 -3.06 13.16
C PRO A 104 -14.75 -4.39 13.93
N GLY A 105 -13.70 -4.65 14.70
CA GLY A 105 -13.58 -5.86 15.54
C GLY A 105 -13.40 -7.19 14.79
N GLY A 106 -13.23 -7.16 13.47
CA GLY A 106 -13.01 -8.36 12.66
C GLY A 106 -11.64 -9.01 12.84
N LEU A 107 -11.52 -10.28 12.44
CA LEU A 107 -10.21 -10.91 12.24
C LEU A 107 -9.55 -10.35 10.98
N LEU A 108 -8.28 -9.96 11.10
CA LEU A 108 -7.48 -9.59 9.94
C LEU A 108 -7.15 -10.85 9.12
N ARG A 109 -7.06 -10.70 7.81
CA ARG A 109 -6.63 -11.79 6.91
C ARG A 109 -5.56 -11.29 5.96
N VAL A 110 -4.35 -11.82 6.06
CA VAL A 110 -3.28 -11.59 5.08
C VAL A 110 -3.01 -12.89 4.33
N THR A 111 -2.75 -12.82 3.03
CA THR A 111 -2.47 -14.01 2.21
C THR A 111 -1.07 -13.93 1.67
N VAL A 112 -0.23 -14.84 2.14
CA VAL A 112 1.21 -14.83 1.91
C VAL A 112 1.54 -15.85 0.85
N LYS A 113 2.00 -15.36 -0.31
CA LYS A 113 2.63 -16.20 -1.34
C LYS A 113 4.10 -16.40 -1.01
N ALA A 114 4.56 -17.65 -0.97
CA ALA A 114 5.96 -17.98 -0.78
C ALA A 114 6.79 -17.48 -1.97
N VAL A 115 7.89 -16.78 -1.69
CA VAL A 115 8.86 -16.33 -2.70
C VAL A 115 10.12 -17.18 -2.54
N PRO A 116 10.57 -17.90 -3.58
CA PRO A 116 11.83 -18.65 -3.54
C PRO A 116 13.01 -17.76 -3.11
N GLY A 117 13.87 -18.25 -2.22
CA GLY A 117 14.98 -17.48 -1.65
C GLY A 117 14.58 -16.43 -0.59
N GLY A 118 13.28 -16.17 -0.37
CA GLY A 118 12.82 -15.28 0.69
C GLY A 118 12.94 -15.91 2.09
N ARG A 119 13.27 -15.10 3.11
CA ARG A 119 13.23 -15.55 4.52
C ARG A 119 11.81 -15.53 5.11
N VAL A 120 11.10 -14.41 4.94
CA VAL A 120 9.82 -14.15 5.61
C VAL A 120 8.65 -14.92 4.97
N SER A 121 8.50 -14.88 3.65
CA SER A 121 7.32 -15.45 3.01
C SER A 121 7.23 -16.98 3.10
N PRO A 122 8.31 -17.78 3.01
CA PRO A 122 8.21 -19.22 3.27
C PRO A 122 7.97 -19.56 4.75
N ARG A 123 8.50 -18.76 5.69
CA ARG A 123 8.18 -18.91 7.13
C ARG A 123 6.67 -18.74 7.36
N LEU A 124 6.10 -17.65 6.84
CA LEU A 124 4.68 -17.34 7.00
C LEU A 124 3.75 -18.27 6.19
N ALA A 125 4.14 -18.68 4.98
CA ALA A 125 3.29 -19.53 4.13
C ALA A 125 3.27 -21.00 4.56
N TYR A 126 4.41 -21.55 5.02
CA TYR A 126 4.57 -22.99 5.25
C TYR A 126 4.85 -23.41 6.70
N ARG A 127 5.31 -22.49 7.57
CA ARG A 127 5.79 -22.82 8.92
C ARG A 127 5.09 -22.07 10.05
N THR A 128 4.11 -21.20 9.75
CA THR A 128 3.31 -20.51 10.75
C THR A 128 2.11 -21.35 11.15
N ALA A 129 1.93 -21.58 12.45
CA ALA A 129 0.81 -22.31 13.03
C ALA A 129 -0.16 -21.37 13.78
N PRO A 130 -1.41 -21.77 14.03
CA PRO A 130 -2.27 -21.12 15.02
C PRO A 130 -1.55 -20.97 16.37
N GLY A 131 -1.84 -19.88 17.09
CA GLY A 131 -1.14 -19.48 18.32
C GLY A 131 0.08 -18.58 18.09
N THR A 132 0.69 -18.59 16.89
CA THR A 132 1.86 -17.75 16.54
C THR A 132 1.57 -16.26 16.75
N ALA A 133 2.46 -15.57 17.48
CA ALA A 133 2.44 -14.12 17.59
C ALA A 133 3.18 -13.46 16.41
N LEU A 134 2.62 -12.36 15.92
CA LEU A 134 3.16 -11.50 14.87
C LEU A 134 3.15 -10.06 15.36
N ARG A 135 4.09 -9.23 14.91
CA ARG A 135 3.98 -7.76 15.04
C ARG A 135 3.23 -7.22 13.82
N LEU A 136 2.40 -6.21 14.03
CA LEU A 136 1.59 -5.55 13.02
C LEU A 136 1.93 -4.06 13.02
N GLY A 137 2.25 -3.50 11.86
CA GLY A 137 2.25 -2.05 11.65
C GLY A 137 0.83 -1.54 11.37
N PRO A 138 0.63 -0.21 11.32
CA PRO A 138 -0.64 0.38 10.90
C PRO A 138 -0.95 0.04 9.44
N ALA A 139 -2.24 0.01 9.10
CA ALA A 139 -2.70 -0.09 7.73
C ALA A 139 -2.26 1.14 6.91
N GLN A 140 -1.84 0.91 5.66
CA GLN A 140 -1.20 1.85 4.76
C GLN A 140 -1.58 1.56 3.29
N GLY A 141 -1.32 2.53 2.42
CA GLY A 141 -1.53 2.42 0.98
C GLY A 141 -2.82 3.11 0.51
N ASP A 142 -2.76 3.59 -0.74
CA ASP A 142 -3.79 4.41 -1.39
C ASP A 142 -4.63 3.61 -2.41
N PHE A 143 -4.34 2.32 -2.59
CA PHE A 143 -5.10 1.39 -3.43
C PHE A 143 -6.41 1.00 -2.73
N THR A 144 -7.27 1.99 -2.47
CA THR A 144 -8.53 1.84 -1.75
C THR A 144 -9.73 2.17 -2.61
N LEU A 145 -10.91 1.85 -2.10
CA LEU A 145 -12.16 2.39 -2.65
C LEU A 145 -12.29 3.89 -2.28
N PRO A 146 -12.79 4.74 -3.18
CA PRO A 146 -13.24 6.08 -2.85
C PRO A 146 -14.49 6.05 -1.97
N ASP A 147 -14.73 7.13 -1.21
CA ASP A 147 -15.90 7.25 -0.32
C ASP A 147 -17.24 7.22 -1.10
N SER A 148 -17.24 7.71 -2.34
CA SER A 148 -18.31 7.50 -3.32
C SER A 148 -17.83 6.49 -4.36
N LEU A 149 -18.47 5.31 -4.40
CA LEU A 149 -18.14 4.27 -5.37
C LEU A 149 -18.46 4.75 -6.82
N PRO A 150 -17.65 4.38 -7.82
CA PRO A 150 -17.99 4.62 -9.22
C PRO A 150 -19.06 3.62 -9.70
N ASP A 151 -19.79 3.93 -10.77
CA ASP A 151 -20.83 3.03 -11.29
C ASP A 151 -20.27 1.73 -11.87
N ARG A 152 -19.09 1.80 -12.50
CA ARG A 152 -18.40 0.64 -13.08
C ARG A 152 -16.92 0.60 -12.71
N MET A 153 -16.43 -0.60 -12.39
CA MET A 153 -15.05 -0.89 -11.98
C MET A 153 -14.43 -2.00 -12.82
N LEU A 154 -13.10 -1.94 -12.96
CA LEU A 154 -12.26 -3.01 -13.49
C LEU A 154 -11.15 -3.35 -12.49
N LEU A 155 -11.10 -4.60 -12.04
CA LEU A 155 -10.03 -5.14 -11.20
C LEU A 155 -9.09 -5.97 -12.08
N LEU A 156 -7.89 -5.47 -12.36
CA LEU A 156 -6.90 -6.12 -13.21
C LEU A 156 -5.76 -6.70 -12.37
N THR A 157 -5.74 -8.01 -12.17
CA THR A 157 -4.86 -8.62 -11.17
C THR A 157 -4.05 -9.81 -11.70
N ALA A 158 -2.87 -10.05 -11.12
CA ALA A 158 -2.08 -11.23 -11.45
C ALA A 158 -1.29 -11.83 -10.28
N GLY A 159 -1.31 -13.15 -10.16
CA GLY A 159 -0.61 -13.88 -9.11
C GLY A 159 -1.07 -13.44 -7.71
N SER A 160 -0.13 -13.06 -6.84
CA SER A 160 -0.48 -12.49 -5.52
C SER A 160 -1.13 -11.11 -5.58
N GLY A 161 -1.13 -10.41 -6.71
CA GLY A 161 -1.80 -9.12 -6.88
C GLY A 161 -3.33 -9.16 -6.75
N ILE A 162 -3.92 -10.35 -6.62
CA ILE A 162 -5.33 -10.51 -6.25
C ILE A 162 -5.62 -10.10 -4.79
N THR A 163 -4.63 -10.05 -3.90
CA THR A 163 -4.88 -9.84 -2.47
C THR A 163 -5.58 -8.52 -2.11
N PRO A 164 -5.18 -7.32 -2.59
CA PRO A 164 -5.92 -6.10 -2.29
C PRO A 164 -7.31 -6.10 -2.95
N ALA A 165 -7.42 -6.59 -4.19
CA ALA A 165 -8.69 -6.75 -4.89
C ALA A 165 -9.65 -7.70 -4.16
N MET A 166 -9.16 -8.76 -3.52
CA MET A 166 -9.98 -9.65 -2.71
C MET A 166 -10.51 -8.97 -1.44
N GLY A 167 -9.73 -8.07 -0.84
CA GLY A 167 -10.19 -7.21 0.26
C GLY A 167 -11.31 -6.26 -0.19
N ILE A 168 -11.15 -5.66 -1.36
CA ILE A 168 -12.18 -4.82 -2.03
C ILE A 168 -13.46 -5.64 -2.28
N LEU A 169 -13.36 -6.78 -2.97
CA LEU A 169 -14.51 -7.63 -3.32
C LEU A 169 -15.26 -8.17 -2.10
N ARG A 170 -14.54 -8.61 -1.06
CA ARG A 170 -15.15 -9.06 0.21
C ARG A 170 -15.83 -7.92 0.97
N THR A 171 -15.35 -6.68 0.82
CA THR A 171 -16.00 -5.48 1.40
C THR A 171 -17.28 -5.14 0.61
N LEU A 172 -17.20 -5.04 -0.72
CA LEU A 172 -18.38 -4.81 -1.59
C LEU A 172 -19.47 -5.87 -1.39
N ALA A 173 -19.08 -7.14 -1.19
CA ALA A 173 -20.03 -8.22 -0.89
C ALA A 173 -20.65 -8.17 0.51
N ALA A 174 -20.09 -7.39 1.44
CA ALA A 174 -20.60 -7.20 2.80
C ALA A 174 -21.38 -5.88 2.98
N CYS A 175 -21.22 -4.92 2.06
CA CYS A 175 -21.98 -3.68 2.02
C CYS A 175 -23.40 -3.90 1.44
N PRO A 176 -24.39 -3.08 1.85
CA PRO A 176 -25.69 -3.01 1.19
C PRO A 176 -25.57 -2.39 -0.22
N GLU A 177 -26.63 -2.53 -1.01
CA GLU A 177 -26.79 -1.85 -2.31
C GLU A 177 -26.85 -0.31 -2.15
N PRO A 178 -26.51 0.48 -3.19
CA PRO A 178 -26.09 0.05 -4.53
C PRO A 178 -24.61 -0.34 -4.60
N ARG A 179 -24.29 -1.30 -5.48
CA ARG A 179 -22.92 -1.78 -5.73
C ARG A 179 -22.49 -1.53 -7.18
N PRO A 180 -21.19 -1.26 -7.40
CA PRO A 180 -20.62 -1.07 -8.74
C PRO A 180 -20.75 -2.33 -9.60
N ASP A 181 -20.93 -2.16 -10.91
CA ASP A 181 -20.65 -3.22 -11.89
C ASP A 181 -19.13 -3.46 -11.94
N VAL A 182 -18.67 -4.63 -11.47
CA VAL A 182 -17.27 -5.00 -11.36
C VAL A 182 -16.91 -6.08 -12.36
N VAL A 183 -15.99 -5.77 -13.27
CA VAL A 183 -15.25 -6.77 -14.05
C VAL A 183 -13.94 -7.11 -13.33
N LEU A 184 -13.70 -8.38 -13.02
CA LEU A 184 -12.43 -8.89 -12.49
C LEU A 184 -11.73 -9.71 -13.58
N VAL A 185 -10.58 -9.24 -14.06
CA VAL A 185 -9.68 -10.03 -14.90
C VAL A 185 -8.50 -10.48 -14.04
N HIS A 186 -8.42 -11.79 -13.74
CA HIS A 186 -7.35 -12.35 -12.92
C HIS A 186 -6.45 -13.32 -13.69
N CYS A 187 -5.15 -13.02 -13.73
CA CYS A 187 -4.15 -13.81 -14.42
C CYS A 187 -3.37 -14.73 -13.47
N ALA A 188 -3.27 -16.01 -13.81
CA ALA A 188 -2.43 -16.99 -13.12
C ALA A 188 -1.72 -17.91 -14.12
N PRO A 189 -0.63 -18.61 -13.77
CA PRO A 189 0.00 -19.57 -14.67
C PRO A 189 -0.94 -20.72 -15.06
N THR A 190 -1.67 -21.27 -14.08
CA THR A 190 -2.63 -22.37 -14.26
C THR A 190 -3.76 -22.22 -13.24
N PRO A 191 -4.92 -22.89 -13.42
CA PRO A 191 -6.02 -22.85 -12.46
C PRO A 191 -5.61 -23.21 -11.02
N ALA A 192 -4.71 -24.19 -10.85
CA ALA A 192 -4.22 -24.63 -9.55
C ALA A 192 -3.25 -23.64 -8.85
N ARG A 193 -2.79 -22.60 -9.56
CA ARG A 193 -1.93 -21.54 -9.01
C ARG A 193 -2.66 -20.20 -8.88
N MET A 194 -3.97 -20.20 -9.08
CA MET A 194 -4.84 -19.05 -8.97
C MET A 194 -5.37 -18.94 -7.53
N ILE A 195 -4.88 -17.95 -6.80
CA ILE A 195 -5.23 -17.73 -5.39
C ILE A 195 -6.70 -17.32 -5.30
N PHE A 196 -7.43 -17.85 -4.31
CA PHE A 196 -8.88 -17.66 -4.10
C PHE A 196 -9.81 -18.16 -5.22
N ARG A 197 -9.33 -18.92 -6.23
CA ARG A 197 -10.13 -19.26 -7.43
C ARG A 197 -11.53 -19.78 -7.15
N THR A 198 -11.69 -20.75 -6.24
CA THR A 198 -13.01 -21.29 -5.87
C THR A 198 -13.89 -20.21 -5.25
N GLU A 199 -13.36 -19.43 -4.31
CA GLU A 199 -14.10 -18.37 -3.63
C GLU A 199 -14.50 -17.23 -4.59
N LEU A 200 -13.68 -16.93 -5.60
CA LEU A 200 -14.00 -15.95 -6.65
C LEU A 200 -15.11 -16.44 -7.59
N ARG A 201 -15.08 -17.72 -7.99
CA ARG A 201 -16.17 -18.36 -8.75
C ARG A 201 -17.47 -18.34 -7.97
N ASP A 202 -17.41 -18.77 -6.71
CA ASP A 202 -18.57 -18.84 -5.82
C ASP A 202 -19.13 -17.43 -5.53
N LEU A 203 -18.27 -16.40 -5.48
CA LEU A 203 -18.70 -15.02 -5.32
C LEU A 203 -19.40 -14.50 -6.58
N ALA A 204 -18.78 -14.65 -7.75
CA ALA A 204 -19.36 -14.24 -9.04
C ALA A 204 -20.69 -14.96 -9.33
N GLY A 205 -20.78 -16.26 -9.02
CA GLY A 205 -22.03 -17.03 -9.17
C GLY A 205 -23.16 -16.63 -8.22
N ARG A 206 -22.89 -15.87 -7.15
CA ARG A 206 -23.89 -15.35 -6.20
C ARG A 206 -24.16 -13.85 -6.33
N GLN A 207 -23.33 -13.11 -7.06
CA GLN A 207 -23.33 -11.64 -7.06
C GLN A 207 -23.47 -11.13 -8.50
N PRO A 208 -24.66 -10.71 -8.94
CA PRO A 208 -24.91 -10.29 -10.32
C PRO A 208 -24.03 -9.13 -10.82
N TRP A 209 -23.50 -8.33 -9.89
CA TRP A 209 -22.58 -7.22 -10.17
C TRP A 209 -21.11 -7.63 -10.38
N LEU A 210 -20.76 -8.91 -10.27
CA LEU A 210 -19.36 -9.38 -10.39
C LEU A 210 -19.15 -10.31 -11.59
N HIS A 211 -18.51 -9.78 -12.63
CA HIS A 211 -18.11 -10.51 -13.82
C HIS A 211 -16.66 -10.99 -13.68
N PHE A 212 -16.45 -12.30 -13.47
CA PHE A 212 -15.13 -12.88 -13.24
C PHE A 212 -14.55 -13.59 -14.48
N HIS A 213 -13.39 -13.12 -14.94
CA HIS A 213 -12.64 -13.68 -16.06
C HIS A 213 -11.29 -14.27 -15.60
N GLU A 214 -11.14 -15.58 -15.79
CA GLU A 214 -9.89 -16.31 -15.54
C GLU A 214 -8.96 -16.27 -16.77
N HIS A 215 -7.76 -15.70 -16.63
CA HIS A 215 -6.75 -15.72 -17.69
C HIS A 215 -5.57 -16.64 -17.29
N CYS A 216 -5.61 -17.90 -17.71
CA CYS A 216 -4.54 -18.86 -17.44
C CYS A 216 -3.43 -18.77 -18.48
N THR A 217 -2.27 -18.22 -18.09
CA THR A 217 -1.18 -17.90 -19.04
C THR A 217 -0.44 -19.11 -19.60
N ARG A 218 -0.66 -20.30 -19.02
CA ARG A 218 -0.15 -21.59 -19.51
C ARG A 218 -1.29 -22.63 -19.53
N PRO A 219 -1.23 -23.63 -20.43
CA PRO A 219 -0.21 -23.81 -21.46
C PRO A 219 -0.36 -22.86 -22.66
N ALA A 220 -1.56 -22.36 -22.95
CA ALA A 220 -1.89 -21.83 -24.28
C ALA A 220 -2.07 -20.29 -24.40
N LEU A 221 -2.69 -19.61 -23.43
CA LEU A 221 -3.14 -18.22 -23.64
C LEU A 221 -2.03 -17.15 -23.60
N GLY A 222 -0.82 -17.49 -23.13
CA GLY A 222 0.26 -16.53 -22.95
C GLY A 222 -0.05 -15.46 -21.89
N ARG A 223 0.81 -14.42 -21.81
CA ARG A 223 0.54 -13.27 -20.93
C ARG A 223 -0.69 -12.51 -21.44
N LEU A 224 -1.46 -11.91 -20.53
CA LEU A 224 -2.57 -11.03 -20.92
C LEU A 224 -2.01 -9.86 -21.74
N THR A 225 -2.59 -9.64 -22.91
CA THR A 225 -2.27 -8.50 -23.80
C THR A 225 -3.40 -7.47 -23.74
N PRO A 226 -3.14 -6.19 -24.09
CA PRO A 226 -4.19 -5.18 -24.23
C PRO A 226 -5.34 -5.63 -25.15
N GLY A 227 -5.03 -6.21 -26.32
CA GLY A 227 -6.05 -6.75 -27.23
C GLY A 227 -6.91 -7.85 -26.60
N ARG A 228 -6.34 -8.70 -25.72
CA ARG A 228 -7.12 -9.71 -24.99
C ARG A 228 -7.94 -9.09 -23.86
N LEU A 229 -7.45 -8.02 -23.22
CA LEU A 229 -8.23 -7.26 -22.23
C LEU A 229 -9.49 -6.67 -22.88
N VAL A 230 -9.38 -6.01 -24.04
CA VAL A 230 -10.52 -5.45 -24.79
C VAL A 230 -11.57 -6.52 -25.13
N GLN A 231 -11.14 -7.74 -25.46
CA GLN A 231 -12.07 -8.86 -25.70
C GLN A 231 -12.81 -9.35 -24.44
N LEU A 232 -12.21 -9.20 -23.25
CA LEU A 232 -12.80 -9.62 -21.97
C LEU A 232 -13.64 -8.51 -21.34
N CYS A 233 -13.26 -7.25 -21.57
CA CYS A 233 -13.89 -6.05 -21.03
C CYS A 233 -13.92 -4.97 -22.13
N PRO A 234 -14.92 -4.98 -23.04
CA PRO A 234 -14.96 -4.04 -24.15
C PRO A 234 -15.03 -2.56 -23.73
N ASP A 235 -15.67 -2.29 -22.59
CA ASP A 235 -15.85 -0.97 -21.98
C ASP A 235 -14.78 -0.65 -20.91
N TRP A 236 -13.59 -1.25 -20.99
CA TRP A 236 -12.49 -1.05 -20.03
C TRP A 236 -12.11 0.42 -19.81
N ASP A 237 -12.29 1.28 -20.81
CA ASP A 237 -11.96 2.70 -20.76
C ASP A 237 -13.06 3.55 -20.09
N GLU A 238 -14.28 3.01 -20.04
CA GLU A 238 -15.42 3.53 -19.27
C GLU A 238 -15.33 3.21 -17.77
N ARG A 239 -14.44 2.29 -17.36
CA ARG A 239 -14.33 1.79 -15.97
C ARG A 239 -13.19 2.44 -15.18
N ASP A 240 -13.45 2.77 -13.92
CA ASP A 240 -12.38 3.04 -12.95
C ASP A 240 -11.62 1.74 -12.67
N THR A 241 -10.29 1.78 -12.82
CA THR A 241 -9.46 0.57 -12.84
C THR A 241 -8.49 0.50 -11.67
N TRP A 242 -8.43 -0.66 -11.04
CA TRP A 242 -7.45 -1.02 -10.00
C TRP A 242 -6.59 -2.18 -10.48
N ALA A 243 -5.31 -1.91 -10.75
CA ALA A 243 -4.35 -2.87 -11.28
C ALA A 243 -3.27 -3.26 -10.25
N CYS A 244 -3.07 -4.56 -10.00
CA CYS A 244 -2.02 -5.05 -9.10
C CYS A 244 -1.44 -6.40 -9.56
N GLY A 245 -0.11 -6.50 -9.66
CA GLY A 245 0.56 -7.71 -10.16
C GLY A 245 2.04 -7.52 -10.49
N PRO A 246 2.63 -8.39 -11.33
CA PRO A 246 4.02 -8.27 -11.78
C PRO A 246 4.23 -7.02 -12.62
N ALA A 247 5.40 -6.38 -12.49
CA ALA A 247 5.77 -5.14 -13.18
C ALA A 247 5.35 -5.13 -14.66
N ALA A 248 5.80 -6.11 -15.46
CA ALA A 248 5.48 -6.19 -16.89
C ALA A 248 3.98 -6.23 -17.26
N MET A 249 3.07 -6.57 -16.33
CA MET A 249 1.62 -6.42 -16.55
C MET A 249 1.17 -4.98 -16.28
N LEU A 250 1.70 -4.37 -15.22
CA LEU A 250 1.38 -3.01 -14.80
C LEU A 250 1.95 -1.98 -15.79
N ASP A 251 3.18 -2.18 -16.26
CA ASP A 251 3.81 -1.34 -17.28
C ASP A 251 3.01 -1.37 -18.60
N ALA A 252 2.51 -2.55 -18.99
CA ALA A 252 1.66 -2.71 -20.17
C ALA A 252 0.27 -2.10 -20.00
N ALA A 253 -0.30 -2.13 -18.78
CA ALA A 253 -1.55 -1.45 -18.47
C ALA A 253 -1.37 0.07 -18.47
N GLU A 254 -0.34 0.60 -17.81
CA GLU A 254 -0.01 2.03 -17.81
C GLU A 254 0.18 2.56 -19.23
N GLN A 255 0.92 1.84 -20.08
CA GLN A 255 1.09 2.21 -21.50
C GLN A 255 -0.23 2.19 -22.27
N HIS A 256 -1.09 1.19 -22.05
CA HIS A 256 -2.37 1.08 -22.74
C HIS A 256 -3.35 2.20 -22.34
N TRP A 257 -3.52 2.47 -21.04
CA TRP A 257 -4.37 3.56 -20.57
C TRP A 257 -3.82 4.93 -20.97
N ALA A 258 -2.49 5.12 -20.99
CA ALA A 258 -1.87 6.34 -21.50
C ALA A 258 -2.15 6.54 -22.99
N SER A 259 -2.04 5.49 -23.81
CA SER A 259 -2.32 5.56 -25.26
C SER A 259 -3.77 5.95 -25.59
N ALA A 260 -4.72 5.69 -24.70
CA ALA A 260 -6.12 6.08 -24.82
C ALA A 260 -6.47 7.42 -24.12
N GLY A 261 -5.52 8.09 -23.47
CA GLY A 261 -5.79 9.31 -22.68
C GLY A 261 -6.57 9.06 -21.38
N ARG A 262 -6.58 7.83 -20.87
CA ARG A 262 -7.39 7.38 -19.73
C ARG A 262 -6.60 7.16 -18.43
N SER A 263 -5.32 7.55 -18.36
CA SER A 263 -4.46 7.30 -17.19
C SER A 263 -5.06 7.73 -15.84
N HIS A 264 -5.90 8.78 -15.82
CA HIS A 264 -6.59 9.26 -14.62
C HIS A 264 -7.56 8.23 -13.99
N ARG A 265 -7.97 7.20 -14.74
CA ARG A 265 -8.84 6.10 -14.28
C ARG A 265 -8.05 4.89 -13.78
N LEU A 266 -6.74 4.83 -14.01
CA LEU A 266 -5.90 3.68 -13.66
C LEU A 266 -5.16 3.92 -12.34
N ARG A 267 -5.47 3.10 -11.34
CA ARG A 267 -4.80 3.07 -10.03
C ARG A 267 -3.94 1.81 -9.96
N VAL A 268 -2.66 1.95 -9.63
CA VAL A 268 -1.66 0.86 -9.70
C VAL A 268 -1.01 0.62 -8.34
N GLU A 269 -0.98 -0.63 -7.89
CA GLU A 269 -0.24 -1.07 -6.69
C GLU A 269 0.90 -2.02 -7.10
N ARG A 270 2.15 -1.64 -6.78
CA ARG A 270 3.38 -2.35 -7.17
C ARG A 270 4.02 -3.04 -5.96
N PHE A 271 4.10 -4.37 -5.99
CA PHE A 271 4.80 -5.15 -4.95
C PHE A 271 6.32 -5.15 -5.16
N SER A 272 6.98 -4.11 -4.64
CA SER A 272 8.43 -4.03 -4.59
C SER A 272 9.03 -5.06 -3.62
N LEU A 273 9.62 -6.11 -4.18
CA LEU A 273 10.54 -7.00 -3.45
C LEU A 273 11.89 -6.30 -3.27
N THR A 274 11.95 -5.27 -2.42
CA THR A 274 13.23 -4.60 -2.11
C THR A 274 14.21 -5.63 -1.55
N PRO A 275 15.37 -5.87 -2.20
CA PRO A 275 16.39 -6.73 -1.62
C PRO A 275 16.86 -6.10 -0.30
N PRO A 276 17.24 -6.92 0.70
CA PRO A 276 17.86 -6.37 1.90
C PRO A 276 19.10 -5.57 1.49
N LEU A 277 19.20 -4.32 1.97
CA LEU A 277 20.43 -3.54 1.81
C LEU A 277 21.61 -4.36 2.36
N PRO A 278 22.79 -4.32 1.71
CA PRO A 278 23.95 -5.02 2.22
C PRO A 278 24.27 -4.50 3.62
N THR A 279 24.22 -5.39 4.61
CA THR A 279 24.72 -5.09 5.94
C THR A 279 26.20 -4.78 5.80
N HIS A 280 26.60 -3.53 6.05
CA HIS A 280 28.02 -3.23 6.22
C HIS A 280 28.48 -3.98 7.47
N ALA A 281 29.16 -5.12 7.25
CA ALA A 281 30.02 -5.72 8.25
C ALA A 281 31.16 -4.74 8.51
N ALA A 282 31.00 -3.89 9.52
CA ALA A 282 32.13 -3.31 10.19
C ALA A 282 32.79 -4.44 10.99
N ASP A 283 33.88 -4.99 10.47
CA ASP A 283 34.95 -5.56 11.28
C ASP A 283 36.26 -5.58 10.46
N GLY A 284 37.36 -5.30 11.15
CA GLY A 284 38.61 -4.89 10.51
C GLY A 284 39.41 -6.04 9.90
N ALA A 285 39.78 -5.89 8.62
CA ALA A 285 40.91 -6.61 8.04
C ALA A 285 42.15 -5.71 8.11
N ALA A 286 43.08 -6.01 9.01
CA ALA A 286 44.41 -5.39 9.02
C ALA A 286 45.20 -5.85 7.78
N ALA A 287 45.18 -5.05 6.72
CA ALA A 287 45.95 -5.33 5.52
C ALA A 287 47.45 -5.07 5.77
N SER A 288 48.22 -6.15 5.85
CA SER A 288 49.68 -6.12 5.91
C SER A 288 50.25 -5.57 4.59
N ALA A 289 50.64 -4.29 4.59
CA ALA A 289 51.33 -3.69 3.45
C ALA A 289 52.82 -4.06 3.47
N SER A 290 53.26 -4.86 2.48
CA SER A 290 54.68 -5.05 2.20
C SER A 290 55.26 -3.77 1.55
N PRO A 291 56.45 -3.29 1.96
CA PRO A 291 56.93 -1.97 1.54
C PRO A 291 57.49 -1.98 0.10
N ALA A 292 57.03 -1.04 -0.72
CA ALA A 292 57.64 -0.72 -2.01
C ALA A 292 59.02 -0.03 -1.83
N PRO A 293 59.97 -0.19 -2.78
CA PRO A 293 61.34 0.28 -2.60
C PRO A 293 61.49 1.81 -2.65
N VAL A 294 62.31 2.34 -1.73
CA VAL A 294 62.58 3.76 -1.56
C VAL A 294 63.71 4.24 -2.49
N PRO A 295 63.52 5.28 -3.32
CA PRO A 295 64.63 5.99 -3.96
C PRO A 295 65.35 6.88 -2.94
N ARG A 296 66.65 6.64 -2.74
CA ARG A 296 67.49 7.43 -1.82
C ARG A 296 67.63 8.87 -2.33
N ARG A 297 67.36 9.86 -1.47
CA ARG A 297 67.93 11.20 -1.59
C ARG A 297 68.39 11.74 -0.23
N THR A 298 69.43 12.56 -0.26
CA THR A 298 70.38 12.73 0.85
C THR A 298 70.09 13.89 1.79
N ARG A 299 70.39 13.67 3.08
CA ARG A 299 70.68 14.63 4.17
C ARG A 299 70.44 16.13 3.91
N ALA A 300 69.57 16.73 4.74
CA ALA A 300 70.01 17.73 5.74
C ALA A 300 68.98 17.86 6.88
N ARG A 301 69.48 18.15 8.10
CA ARG A 301 68.77 18.53 9.33
C ARG A 301 69.15 20.01 9.63
N PRO A 302 68.60 20.68 10.67
CA PRO A 302 67.19 20.81 11.09
C PRO A 302 66.84 22.27 11.44
N HIS A 303 65.55 22.64 11.57
CA HIS A 303 65.18 23.70 12.52
C HIS A 303 63.72 23.65 12.99
N ARG A 304 63.53 24.17 14.20
CA ARG A 304 62.26 24.45 14.90
C ARG A 304 61.44 25.45 14.04
N SER A 305 60.11 25.46 14.08
CA SER A 305 59.36 26.07 15.20
C SER A 305 57.84 25.82 15.10
N TRP A 306 57.12 26.33 16.11
CA TRP A 306 55.67 26.19 16.31
C TRP A 306 54.88 27.41 15.81
N LYS A 307 53.55 27.26 15.79
CA LYS A 307 52.47 28.30 15.77
C LYS A 307 52.19 28.92 14.38
N TRP A 308 50.96 28.76 13.87
CA TRP A 308 49.69 29.46 14.21
C TRP A 308 49.63 30.91 13.69
N ALA A 309 48.82 31.12 12.66
CA ALA A 309 48.03 32.33 12.33
C ALA A 309 47.44 32.11 10.91
N SER A 310 46.15 31.80 10.79
CA SER A 310 45.06 32.76 10.53
C SER A 310 44.97 33.26 9.08
N ARG A 311 43.90 32.81 8.39
CA ARG A 311 42.91 33.66 7.69
C ARG A 311 43.45 34.85 6.89
N GLN A 312 43.33 34.79 5.56
CA GLN A 312 42.64 35.85 4.81
C GLN A 312 42.17 35.36 3.43
N GLU A 313 41.09 35.99 2.94
CA GLU A 313 40.38 35.62 1.72
C GLU A 313 41.08 36.09 0.42
N SER A 314 40.74 35.41 -0.70
CA SER A 314 40.32 35.94 -2.02
C SER A 314 40.94 37.25 -2.57
N PRO A 315 41.24 37.35 -3.89
CA PRO A 315 40.17 37.21 -4.90
C PRO A 315 40.53 36.68 -6.30
N CYS A 316 39.46 36.55 -7.10
CA CYS A 316 39.41 36.01 -8.46
C CYS A 316 39.92 36.98 -9.56
N ARG A 317 40.30 36.42 -10.73
CA ARG A 317 40.15 36.92 -12.12
C ARG A 317 40.61 35.79 -13.06
N THR A 318 39.77 35.12 -13.87
CA THR A 318 39.09 35.49 -15.14
C THR A 318 40.00 35.67 -16.36
N ALA A 319 40.03 34.65 -17.23
CA ALA A 319 39.99 34.69 -18.71
C ALA A 319 39.84 33.21 -19.16
N ALA A 320 38.85 32.72 -19.92
CA ALA A 320 38.12 33.19 -21.11
C ALA A 320 38.74 32.71 -22.45
N ASP A 321 37.85 32.32 -23.36
CA ASP A 321 38.04 31.96 -24.79
C ASP A 321 38.73 30.62 -25.11
N ALA A 322 38.34 29.83 -26.12
CA ALA A 322 37.32 29.98 -27.18
C ALA A 322 36.62 28.61 -27.46
N ALA A 323 35.30 28.50 -27.72
CA ALA A 323 34.60 28.56 -29.03
C ALA A 323 34.91 27.37 -29.99
N SER A 324 33.99 26.77 -30.77
CA SER A 324 32.53 26.95 -30.94
C SER A 324 31.89 25.87 -31.85
N ALA A 325 30.54 25.79 -31.84
CA ALA A 325 29.57 25.14 -32.76
C ALA A 325 29.11 23.69 -32.41
N SER A 326 27.85 23.26 -32.59
CA SER A 326 26.67 23.84 -33.28
C SER A 326 25.31 23.51 -32.56
N ALA A 327 24.21 24.06 -33.06
CA ALA A 327 22.90 24.27 -32.42
C ALA A 327 22.02 23.04 -32.01
N ALA A 328 21.45 23.12 -30.78
CA ALA A 328 20.02 23.09 -30.38
C ALA A 328 19.00 22.04 -30.92
N PRO A 329 17.82 21.83 -30.27
CA PRO A 329 17.54 21.78 -28.82
C PRO A 329 16.60 20.61 -28.42
N LEU A 330 16.75 20.02 -27.22
CA LEU A 330 15.69 19.23 -26.57
C LEU A 330 15.79 19.36 -25.04
N GLY A 331 14.68 19.71 -24.40
CA GLY A 331 14.59 19.84 -22.94
C GLY A 331 14.18 18.54 -22.25
N SER A 332 14.70 18.31 -21.05
CA SER A 332 14.11 17.35 -20.09
C SER A 332 14.28 17.87 -18.66
N SER A 333 13.16 18.20 -18.02
CA SER A 333 13.10 18.67 -16.65
C SER A 333 12.94 17.49 -15.69
N THR A 334 14.04 17.05 -15.08
CA THR A 334 14.00 16.03 -14.02
C THR A 334 13.65 16.69 -12.68
N ALA A 335 12.36 16.81 -12.36
CA ALA A 335 11.88 17.26 -11.06
C ALA A 335 11.71 16.06 -10.11
N GLY A 336 12.73 15.79 -9.29
CA GLY A 336 12.65 14.77 -8.25
C GLY A 336 11.70 15.19 -7.12
N CYS A 337 10.76 14.31 -6.75
CA CYS A 337 9.89 14.53 -5.61
C CYS A 337 10.69 14.37 -4.30
N ALA A 338 10.96 15.49 -3.62
CA ALA A 338 11.62 15.51 -2.33
C ALA A 338 10.65 16.02 -1.25
N THR A 339 10.22 15.14 -0.34
CA THR A 339 9.65 15.60 0.94
C THR A 339 9.92 14.58 2.06
N CYS A 340 11.06 14.75 2.71
CA CYS A 340 11.27 14.35 4.10
C CYS A 340 11.85 15.56 4.83
N ALA A 341 11.09 16.16 5.75
CA ALA A 341 11.53 17.27 6.57
C ALA A 341 11.12 17.01 8.03
N PRO A 342 12.08 16.96 8.98
CA PRO A 342 11.77 16.73 10.39
C PRO A 342 11.32 18.01 11.09
N ALA A 343 10.37 17.88 12.01
CA ALA A 343 9.90 19.00 12.83
C ALA A 343 10.96 19.46 13.86
N ARG A 344 11.09 20.77 14.03
CA ARG A 344 11.62 21.39 15.26
C ARG A 344 10.73 22.57 15.66
N CYS A 345 10.46 22.65 16.96
CA CYS A 345 9.73 23.74 17.59
C CYS A 345 10.60 25.01 17.66
N THR A 346 9.98 26.20 17.55
CA THR A 346 9.95 27.21 18.64
C THR A 346 9.02 28.39 18.34
N ALA A 347 8.41 28.90 19.41
CA ALA A 347 7.99 30.28 19.65
C ALA A 347 6.99 31.00 18.71
N ASN A 348 5.83 31.33 19.30
CA ASN A 348 4.95 32.44 18.93
C ASN A 348 5.63 33.79 19.31
N PRO A 349 5.38 34.92 18.61
CA PRO A 349 4.36 35.81 19.15
C PRO A 349 3.42 36.44 18.10
N ALA A 350 2.28 36.94 18.60
CA ALA A 350 1.22 37.51 17.81
C ALA A 350 1.51 38.93 17.29
N THR A 351 0.96 39.27 16.12
CA THR A 351 0.30 40.57 15.93
C THR A 351 -0.83 40.49 14.91
N SER A 352 -1.87 41.27 15.16
CA SER A 352 -3.08 41.41 14.35
C SER A 352 -2.85 42.22 13.07
N PHE A 353 -3.60 41.92 11.99
CA PHE A 353 -4.40 42.95 11.29
C PHE A 353 -5.45 42.32 10.36
N ARG A 354 -6.67 42.87 10.35
CA ARG A 354 -7.77 42.57 9.41
C ARG A 354 -8.47 43.91 9.12
N PRO A 355 -8.58 44.35 7.86
CA PRO A 355 -9.87 44.37 7.13
C PRO A 355 -9.70 43.90 5.65
N ALA A 356 -10.72 43.69 4.81
CA ALA A 356 -12.17 43.52 4.97
C ALA A 356 -12.76 42.88 3.67
N SER A 357 -14.08 42.80 3.56
CA SER A 357 -14.87 42.68 2.31
C SER A 357 -15.99 43.73 2.39
N PRO A 358 -16.56 44.26 1.29
CA PRO A 358 -17.57 43.55 0.48
C PRO A 358 -17.62 44.10 -1.00
N PRO A 359 -18.73 44.04 -1.79
CA PRO A 359 -19.96 43.23 -1.73
C PRO A 359 -20.26 42.42 -3.01
N ARG A 360 -21.35 41.63 -2.93
CA ARG A 360 -21.98 40.90 -4.04
C ARG A 360 -22.62 41.82 -5.08
N ARG A 361 -22.78 41.33 -6.32
CA ARG A 361 -23.97 41.59 -7.14
C ARG A 361 -24.59 40.27 -7.59
N ALA A 362 -25.92 40.23 -7.57
CA ALA A 362 -26.71 39.14 -8.11
C ALA A 362 -27.55 39.67 -9.27
N SER A 363 -27.70 38.87 -10.33
CA SER A 363 -28.68 39.07 -11.40
C SER A 363 -28.83 37.78 -12.21
N SER A 364 -29.79 36.96 -11.83
CA SER A 364 -30.51 36.03 -12.70
C SER A 364 -31.82 36.72 -13.17
N PRO A 365 -32.69 36.13 -14.00
CA PRO A 365 -32.56 34.92 -14.85
C PRO A 365 -32.94 35.18 -16.33
N SER A 366 -32.69 34.21 -17.22
CA SER A 366 -33.55 33.99 -18.40
C SER A 366 -33.57 32.52 -18.86
N SER A 367 -34.61 31.82 -18.46
CA SER A 367 -35.02 30.51 -18.98
C SER A 367 -35.85 30.67 -20.25
N CYS A 368 -35.64 29.85 -21.29
CA CYS A 368 -36.65 29.61 -22.34
C CYS A 368 -36.39 28.32 -23.13
N GLU A 369 -37.10 27.26 -22.75
CA GLU A 369 -37.34 26.01 -23.50
C GLU A 369 -38.56 25.32 -22.84
N PRO A 370 -39.33 24.42 -23.49
CA PRO A 370 -39.81 24.35 -24.88
C PRO A 370 -41.35 24.60 -24.92
N PRO A 371 -42.09 24.14 -25.95
CA PRO A 371 -42.99 23.01 -25.68
C PRO A 371 -43.04 21.92 -26.79
N PRO A 372 -43.56 20.71 -26.48
CA PRO A 372 -43.50 19.54 -27.37
C PRO A 372 -44.78 19.29 -28.19
N VAL A 373 -44.69 18.42 -29.21
CA VAL A 373 -45.84 17.88 -29.95
C VAL A 373 -45.92 16.35 -29.83
N ARG A 374 -47.11 15.89 -29.43
CA ARG A 374 -47.59 14.49 -29.30
C ARG A 374 -48.24 14.05 -30.63
N TYR A 375 -48.63 12.80 -30.93
CA TYR A 375 -48.68 11.46 -30.31
C TYR A 375 -48.69 10.43 -31.46
N GLY A 376 -48.38 9.15 -31.22
CA GLY A 376 -48.61 8.07 -32.20
C GLY A 376 -48.77 6.71 -31.52
N THR A 377 -49.99 6.15 -31.54
CA THR A 377 -50.39 4.91 -30.84
C THR A 377 -50.09 3.62 -31.61
N ARG A 378 -49.89 2.52 -30.87
CA ARG A 378 -49.81 1.12 -31.37
C ARG A 378 -51.09 0.70 -32.12
N PRO A 379 -51.02 -0.38 -32.93
CA PRO A 379 -51.42 -1.69 -32.37
C PRO A 379 -50.43 -2.84 -32.67
N SER A 380 -50.49 -3.89 -31.85
CA SER A 380 -49.93 -5.22 -32.13
C SER A 380 -51.05 -6.18 -32.57
N PRO A 381 -50.73 -7.25 -33.32
CA PRO A 381 -51.52 -8.47 -33.19
C PRO A 381 -50.70 -9.79 -33.14
N THR A 382 -51.13 -10.72 -32.27
CA THR A 382 -51.24 -12.21 -32.41
C THR A 382 -50.08 -13.03 -33.02
N LEU A 383 -49.46 -13.98 -32.30
CA LEU A 383 -49.85 -15.40 -32.00
C LEU A 383 -49.57 -16.41 -33.14
N GLU A 384 -48.70 -17.40 -32.87
CA GLU A 384 -48.58 -18.82 -33.34
C GLU A 384 -47.21 -19.32 -32.81
N GLU A 385 -47.00 -20.34 -31.96
CA GLU A 385 -47.40 -21.78 -31.83
C GLU A 385 -46.53 -22.78 -32.64
N LYS A 386 -46.17 -23.91 -32.00
CA LYS A 386 -45.59 -25.20 -32.49
C LYS A 386 -44.06 -25.41 -32.71
N THR A 387 -43.42 -25.98 -31.69
CA THR A 387 -42.86 -27.38 -31.59
C THR A 387 -42.95 -28.25 -32.87
N PRO A 388 -41.96 -29.07 -33.31
CA PRO A 388 -40.87 -29.85 -32.68
C PRO A 388 -40.35 -29.59 -31.25
#